data_AF-A0A7S3TBB1-F1
#
_entry.id   AF-A0A7S3TBB1-F1
#
_cell.length_a   1.000
_cell.length_b   1.000
_cell.length_c   1.000
_cell.angle_alpha   90.00
_cell.angle_beta   90.00
_cell.angle_gamma   90.00
#
_symmetry.space_group_name_H-M   'P 1'
#
loop_
_entity.id
_entity.type
_entity.pdbx_description
1 polymer ?
#
loop_
_entity_poly.entity_id
_entity_poly.type
_entity_poly.pdbx_seq_one_letter_code
_entity_poly.pdbx_strand_id
1 'polypeptide(L)'
;AAVGVVLDTTSFYGEAGGQVADVGTLVCDDAEVDVTHVQSYGGYVLHVGVLKRGSLTEGAELQCHVAYETRKKVAPNHTLTHLLNSALVDALGDGVSQKGSLVDAAKLRFDFSHGSALKPAELAAGEAS
;
A
#
# COMPACT_ATOMS: atom_id res chain seq x y z
N ALA A 1 17.55 -6.25 16.40
CA ALA A 1 18.24 -6.68 15.14
C ALA A 1 17.25 -6.62 13.99
N ALA A 2 17.71 -6.40 12.75
CA ALA A 2 16.82 -6.44 11.58
C ALA A 2 16.40 -7.90 11.30
N VAL A 3 15.11 -8.12 11.05
CA VAL A 3 14.53 -9.46 10.82
C VAL A 3 13.49 -9.41 9.69
N GLY A 4 13.37 -10.53 8.97
CA GLY A 4 12.30 -10.78 8.02
C GLY A 4 11.46 -11.95 8.49
N VAL A 5 10.13 -11.78 8.55
CA VAL A 5 9.19 -12.80 9.03
C VAL A 5 8.17 -13.09 7.94
N VAL A 6 8.01 -14.37 7.60
CA VAL A 6 6.93 -14.85 6.73
C VAL A 6 5.95 -15.63 7.61
N LEU A 7 4.67 -15.33 7.45
CA LEU A 7 3.59 -16.02 8.14
C LEU A 7 2.79 -16.85 7.14
N ASP A 8 2.16 -17.91 7.60
CA ASP A 8 1.19 -18.69 6.82
C ASP A 8 -0.06 -17.86 6.48
N THR A 9 -0.49 -17.01 7.40
CA THR A 9 -1.59 -16.06 7.25
C THR A 9 -1.24 -14.74 7.92
N THR A 10 -1.69 -13.62 7.36
CA THR A 10 -1.42 -12.28 7.91
C THR A 10 -2.51 -11.28 7.58
N SER A 11 -2.74 -10.35 8.51
CA SER A 11 -3.62 -9.20 8.31
C SER A 11 -2.91 -8.01 7.67
N PHE A 12 -1.58 -8.05 7.53
CA PHE A 12 -0.80 -6.97 6.92
C PHE A 12 -0.98 -6.93 5.40
N TYR A 13 -1.08 -5.72 4.86
CA TYR A 13 -1.12 -5.47 3.43
C TYR A 13 0.31 -5.17 2.95
N GLY A 14 0.82 -6.01 2.05
CA GLY A 14 2.08 -5.75 1.37
C GLY A 14 1.92 -4.66 0.32
N GLU A 15 2.98 -3.90 0.06
CA GLU A 15 2.98 -2.87 -0.98
C GLU A 15 2.50 -3.44 -2.32
N ALA A 16 1.45 -2.84 -2.89
CA ALA A 16 0.89 -3.25 -4.17
C ALA A 16 0.07 -2.13 -4.81
N GLY A 17 0.06 -2.05 -6.14
CA GLY A 17 -0.76 -1.08 -6.88
C GLY A 17 -0.47 0.39 -6.57
N GLY A 18 0.74 0.70 -6.11
CA GLY A 18 1.12 2.05 -5.66
C GLY A 18 0.76 2.37 -4.21
N GLN A 19 0.03 1.49 -3.52
CA GLN A 19 -0.31 1.66 -2.11
C GLN A 19 0.85 1.26 -1.20
N VAL A 20 1.21 2.18 -0.30
CA VAL A 20 2.24 1.91 0.71
C VAL A 20 1.87 0.72 1.59
N ALA A 21 2.89 -0.07 1.92
CA ALA A 21 2.75 -1.19 2.83
C ALA A 21 2.23 -0.78 4.20
N ASP A 22 1.60 -1.73 4.86
CA ASP A 22 1.22 -1.58 6.25
C ASP A 22 2.42 -1.60 7.20
N VAL A 23 2.20 -1.01 8.37
CA VAL A 23 3.14 -1.00 9.51
C VAL A 23 2.42 -1.46 10.78
N GLY A 24 3.17 -1.90 11.78
CA GLY A 24 2.59 -2.43 13.02
C GLY A 24 3.59 -3.29 13.79
N THR A 25 3.08 -4.22 14.60
CA THR A 25 3.92 -5.14 15.36
C THR A 25 3.48 -6.59 15.20
N LEU A 26 4.45 -7.51 15.27
CA LEU A 26 4.21 -8.94 15.49
C LEU A 26 4.62 -9.27 16.92
N VAL A 27 3.74 -9.91 17.67
CA VAL A 27 3.93 -10.14 19.11
C VAL A 27 3.63 -11.58 19.48
N CYS A 28 4.48 -12.17 20.31
CA CYS A 28 4.15 -13.31 21.14
C CYS A 28 4.66 -13.06 22.57
N ASP A 29 4.49 -14.05 23.44
CA ASP A 29 4.91 -13.94 24.84
C ASP A 29 6.40 -13.57 24.96
N ASP A 30 7.24 -14.20 24.13
CA ASP A 30 8.70 -14.07 24.23
C ASP A 30 9.28 -13.01 23.30
N ALA A 31 8.59 -12.61 22.22
CA ALA A 31 9.16 -11.76 21.18
C ALA A 31 8.25 -10.62 20.72
N GLU A 32 8.87 -9.52 20.31
CA GLU A 32 8.19 -8.40 19.67
C GLU A 32 9.01 -7.91 18.49
N VAL A 33 8.37 -7.85 17.32
CA VAL A 33 8.94 -7.29 16.10
C VAL A 33 8.15 -6.05 15.71
N ASP A 34 8.86 -4.94 15.56
CA ASP A 34 8.35 -3.70 15.00
C ASP A 34 8.46 -3.76 13.48
N VAL A 35 7.33 -3.95 12.81
CA VAL A 35 7.22 -4.12 11.35
C VAL A 35 7.17 -2.74 10.71
N THR A 36 8.23 -2.42 9.97
CA THR A 36 8.41 -1.14 9.31
C THR A 36 8.09 -1.21 7.81
N HIS A 37 8.07 -2.40 7.23
CA HIS A 37 7.82 -2.58 5.81
C HIS A 37 7.26 -3.98 5.51
N VAL A 38 6.35 -4.09 4.54
CA VAL A 38 5.73 -5.36 4.14
C VAL A 38 5.73 -5.49 2.62
N GLN A 39 6.23 -6.60 2.10
CA GLN A 39 6.30 -6.86 0.66
C GLN A 39 5.56 -8.15 0.31
N SER A 40 4.89 -8.16 -0.83
CA SER A 40 4.30 -9.38 -1.41
C SER A 40 5.18 -9.87 -2.56
N TYR A 41 5.66 -11.11 -2.50
CA TYR A 41 6.48 -11.72 -3.54
C TYR A 41 6.20 -13.21 -3.66
N GLY A 42 5.90 -13.68 -4.88
CA GLY A 42 5.71 -15.11 -5.16
C GLY A 42 4.58 -15.76 -4.35
N GLY A 43 3.57 -15.00 -3.94
CA GLY A 43 2.46 -15.46 -3.09
C GLY A 43 2.73 -15.39 -1.58
N TYR A 44 3.93 -14.98 -1.17
CA TYR A 44 4.29 -14.80 0.24
C TYR A 44 4.24 -13.33 0.64
N VAL A 45 3.91 -13.07 1.90
CA VAL A 45 3.98 -11.75 2.51
C VAL A 45 5.14 -11.69 3.49
N LEU A 46 6.17 -10.92 3.13
CA LEU A 46 7.37 -10.70 3.93
C LEU A 46 7.21 -9.47 4.81
N HIS A 47 7.30 -9.65 6.12
CA HIS A 47 7.28 -8.58 7.12
C HIS A 47 8.72 -8.26 7.50
N VAL A 48 9.20 -7.06 7.13
CA VAL A 48 10.55 -6.59 7.45
C VAL A 48 10.47 -5.61 8.61
N GLY A 49 11.29 -5.85 9.63
CA GLY A 49 11.22 -5.07 10.85
C GLY A 49 12.43 -5.23 11.76
N VAL A 50 12.27 -4.73 12.98
CA VAL A 50 13.29 -4.80 14.04
C VAL A 50 12.75 -5.62 15.19
N LEU A 51 13.46 -6.70 15.54
CA LEU A 51 13.22 -7.44 16.77
C LEU A 51 13.60 -6.56 17.97
N LYS A 52 12.59 -6.13 18.74
CA LYS A 52 12.72 -5.26 19.91
C LYS A 52 13.07 -6.03 21.17
N ARG A 53 12.49 -7.22 21.35
CA ARG A 53 12.78 -8.15 22.45
C ARG A 53 12.64 -9.59 21.98
N GLY A 54 13.30 -10.48 22.71
CA GLY A 54 13.14 -11.92 22.53
C GLY A 54 13.95 -12.54 21.41
N SER A 55 13.49 -13.70 20.97
CA SER A 55 13.98 -14.44 19.81
C SER A 55 12.79 -15.08 19.11
N LEU A 56 12.88 -15.19 17.78
CA LEU A 56 11.90 -15.91 16.98
C LEU A 56 12.45 -17.28 16.59
N THR A 57 11.58 -18.28 16.63
CA THR A 57 11.84 -19.62 16.12
C THR A 57 10.79 -19.96 15.06
N GLU A 58 11.18 -20.78 14.09
CA GLU A 58 10.22 -21.32 13.12
C GLU A 58 9.08 -22.06 13.84
N GLY A 59 7.85 -21.86 13.38
CA GLY A 59 6.65 -22.43 14.00
C GLY A 59 6.12 -21.67 15.22
N ALA A 60 6.73 -20.55 15.62
CA ALA A 60 6.17 -19.70 16.68
C ALA A 60 4.86 -19.04 16.21
N GLU A 61 3.85 -19.07 17.08
CA GLU A 61 2.59 -18.36 16.85
C GLU A 61 2.77 -16.88 17.17
N LEU A 62 2.39 -16.01 16.23
CA LEU A 62 2.52 -14.56 16.35
C LEU A 62 1.17 -13.88 16.16
N GLN A 63 0.89 -12.90 17.03
CA GLN A 63 -0.25 -12.01 16.89
C GLN A 63 0.10 -10.81 16.03
N CYS A 64 -0.68 -10.57 14.98
CA CYS A 64 -0.54 -9.44 14.08
C CYS A 64 -1.27 -8.19 14.61
N HIS A 65 -0.51 -7.17 15.00
CA HIS A 65 -1.04 -5.88 15.44
C HIS A 65 -0.79 -4.82 14.37
N VAL A 66 -1.69 -4.75 13.40
CA VAL A 66 -1.63 -3.77 12.31
C VAL A 66 -1.98 -2.37 12.82
N ALA A 67 -1.23 -1.34 12.40
CA ALA A 67 -1.54 0.05 12.70
C ALA A 67 -2.72 0.56 11.86
N TYR A 68 -3.95 0.15 12.22
CA TYR A 68 -5.17 0.45 11.47
C TYR A 68 -5.44 1.95 11.29
N GLU A 69 -4.98 2.81 12.20
CA GLU A 69 -5.11 4.27 12.05
C GLU A 69 -4.33 4.81 10.85
N THR A 70 -3.21 4.19 10.49
CA THR A 70 -2.48 4.51 9.26
C THR A 70 -3.22 3.94 8.06
N ARG A 71 -3.64 2.66 8.12
CA ARG A 71 -4.39 2.01 7.03
C ARG A 71 -5.66 2.77 6.67
N LYS A 72 -6.41 3.27 7.65
CA LYS A 72 -7.63 4.08 7.45
C LYS A 72 -7.38 5.38 6.69
N LYS A 73 -6.18 5.95 6.77
CA LYS A 73 -5.81 7.16 6.02
C LYS A 73 -5.38 6.86 4.59
N VAL A 74 -4.85 5.66 4.35
CA VAL A 74 -4.39 5.21 3.04
C VAL A 74 -5.56 4.68 2.19
N ALA A 75 -6.49 3.93 2.80
CA ALA A 75 -7.58 3.27 2.09
C ALA A 75 -8.49 4.22 1.26
N PRO A 76 -8.86 5.43 1.73
CA PRO A 76 -9.63 6.37 0.92
C PRO A 76 -8.89 6.80 -0.35
N ASN A 77 -7.58 7.01 -0.26
CA ASN A 77 -6.76 7.41 -1.41
C ASN A 77 -6.68 6.29 -2.45
N HIS A 78 -6.75 5.01 -2.02
CA HIS A 78 -6.84 3.88 -2.94
C HIS A 78 -8.16 3.91 -3.72
N THR A 79 -9.28 4.09 -3.04
CA THR A 79 -10.59 4.23 -3.69
C THR A 79 -10.62 5.41 -4.65
N LEU A 80 -10.03 6.54 -4.25
CA LEU A 80 -9.93 7.73 -5.10
C LEU A 80 -9.06 7.46 -6.34
N THR A 81 -8.02 6.64 -6.23
CA THR A 81 -7.19 6.23 -7.39
C THR A 81 -8.03 5.55 -8.45
N HIS A 82 -8.91 4.63 -8.04
CA HIS A 82 -9.80 3.93 -8.97
C HIS A 82 -10.84 4.88 -9.59
N LEU A 83 -11.44 5.75 -8.78
CA LEU A 83 -12.39 6.75 -9.26
C LEU A 83 -11.75 7.71 -10.28
N LEU A 84 -10.54 8.20 -9.97
CA LEU A 84 -9.78 9.07 -10.86
C LEU A 84 -9.42 8.36 -12.17
N ASN A 85 -8.96 7.11 -12.10
CA ASN A 85 -8.66 6.33 -13.30
C ASN A 85 -9.90 6.16 -14.19
N SER A 86 -11.05 5.81 -13.61
CA SER A 86 -12.31 5.69 -14.34
C SER A 86 -12.73 7.02 -14.98
N ALA A 87 -12.68 8.13 -14.24
CA ALA A 87 -13.02 9.45 -14.76
C ALA A 87 -12.09 9.90 -15.91
N LEU A 88 -10.80 9.58 -15.83
CA LEU A 88 -9.84 9.86 -16.90
C LEU A 88 -10.12 9.05 -18.16
N VAL A 89 -10.48 7.76 -18.02
CA VAL A 89 -10.89 6.93 -19.15
C VAL A 89 -12.17 7.47 -19.79
N ASP A 90 -13.16 7.87 -18.99
CA ASP A 90 -14.42 8.43 -19.50
C ASP A 90 -14.20 9.76 -20.24
N ALA A 91 -13.33 10.64 -19.72
CA ALA A 91 -13.10 11.97 -20.28
C ALA A 91 -12.16 11.96 -21.50
N LEU A 92 -11.13 11.11 -21.51
CA LEU A 92 -10.04 11.16 -22.50
C LEU A 92 -10.04 9.95 -23.45
N GLY A 93 -10.89 8.96 -23.21
CA GLY A 93 -11.04 7.73 -24.00
C GLY A 93 -9.91 6.72 -23.80
N ASP A 94 -9.97 5.64 -24.58
CA ASP A 94 -9.12 4.43 -24.46
C ASP A 94 -7.61 4.65 -24.67
N GLY A 95 -7.19 5.88 -25.02
CA GLY A 95 -5.77 6.24 -25.18
C GLY A 95 -5.03 6.51 -23.87
N VAL A 96 -5.73 6.46 -22.73
CA VAL A 96 -5.13 6.66 -21.41
C VAL A 96 -4.65 5.33 -20.83
N SER A 97 -3.37 5.28 -20.45
CA SER A 97 -2.82 4.14 -19.71
C SER A 97 -2.13 4.61 -18.44
N GLN A 98 -2.40 3.93 -17.32
CA GLN A 98 -1.71 4.16 -16.07
C GLN A 98 -0.23 3.80 -16.22
N LYS A 99 0.65 4.70 -15.75
CA LYS A 99 2.11 4.52 -15.73
C LYS A 99 2.67 4.39 -14.31
N GLY A 100 1.95 4.90 -13.32
CA GLY A 100 2.35 4.79 -11.92
C GLY A 100 1.28 5.32 -11.00
N SER A 101 1.35 4.92 -9.73
CA SER A 101 0.58 5.54 -8.66
C SER A 101 1.37 5.49 -7.36
N LEU A 102 1.14 6.48 -6.52
CA LEU A 102 1.55 6.49 -5.12
C LEU A 102 0.33 6.81 -4.28
N VAL A 103 -0.01 5.90 -3.38
CA VAL A 103 -1.13 6.02 -2.44
C VAL A 103 -0.54 5.94 -1.05
N ASP A 104 -0.33 7.09 -0.42
CA ASP A 104 0.11 7.19 0.97
C ASP A 104 -0.93 7.92 1.82
N ALA A 105 -0.70 8.04 3.13
CA ALA A 105 -1.66 8.66 4.05
C ALA A 105 -1.81 10.19 3.87
N ALA A 106 -0.89 10.83 3.16
CA ALA A 106 -0.82 12.28 2.99
C ALA A 106 -1.21 12.73 1.57
N LYS A 107 -1.01 11.88 0.56
CA LYS A 107 -1.23 12.24 -0.85
C LYS A 107 -1.54 11.02 -1.72
N LEU A 108 -2.21 11.33 -2.82
CA LEU A 108 -2.37 10.47 -3.98
C LEU A 108 -1.60 11.08 -5.16
N ARG A 109 -0.75 10.29 -5.82
CA ARG A 109 -0.20 10.60 -7.14
C ARG A 109 -0.70 9.56 -8.13
N PHE A 110 -1.16 10.02 -9.30
CA PHE A 110 -1.55 9.16 -10.39
C PHE A 110 -0.87 9.63 -11.67
N ASP A 111 -0.01 8.79 -12.22
CA ASP A 111 0.76 9.09 -13.43
C ASP A 111 0.11 8.34 -14.59
N PHE A 112 -0.29 9.04 -15.66
CA PHE A 112 -0.90 8.46 -16.86
C PHE A 112 -0.28 8.99 -18.14
N SER A 113 -0.34 8.20 -19.21
CA SER A 113 0.03 8.64 -20.56
C SER A 113 -1.19 9.06 -21.34
N HIS A 114 -1.10 10.20 -22.04
CA HIS A 114 -2.09 10.65 -23.01
C HIS A 114 -1.36 11.15 -24.26
N GLY A 115 -1.82 10.78 -25.45
CA GLY A 115 -1.11 10.99 -26.73
C GLY A 115 -1.05 12.44 -27.22
N SER A 116 -1.64 13.37 -26.49
CA SER A 116 -1.69 14.81 -26.77
C SER A 116 -1.65 15.61 -25.47
N ALA A 117 -1.35 16.92 -25.54
CA ALA A 117 -1.49 17.79 -24.38
C ALA A 117 -2.98 17.90 -23.98
N LEU A 118 -3.26 17.87 -22.68
CA LEU A 118 -4.61 18.07 -22.15
C LEU A 118 -5.10 19.48 -22.48
N LYS A 119 -6.34 19.60 -22.94
CA LYS A 119 -6.99 20.89 -23.16
C LYS A 119 -7.38 21.48 -21.79
N PRO A 120 -7.43 22.82 -21.65
CA PRO A 120 -7.83 23.46 -20.40
C PRO A 120 -9.20 23.00 -19.83
N ALA A 121 -10.14 22.63 -20.71
CA ALA A 121 -11.45 22.10 -20.31
C ALA A 121 -11.38 20.69 -19.71
N GLU A 122 -10.38 19.89 -20.12
CA GLU A 122 -10.16 18.52 -19.62
C GLU A 122 -9.44 18.56 -18.24
N LEU A 123 -8.64 19.60 -17.97
CA LEU A 123 -8.02 19.83 -16.66
C LEU A 123 -9.04 20.17 -15.57
N ALA A 124 -10.03 21.01 -15.88
CA ALA A 124 -11.06 21.42 -14.92
C ALA A 124 -11.98 20.26 -14.47
N ALA A 125 -12.15 19.23 -15.31
CA ALA A 125 -12.91 18.03 -14.96
C ALA A 125 -12.14 17.11 -13.98
N GLY A 126 -10.80 17.15 -14.01
CA GLY A 126 -9.96 16.33 -13.13
C GLY A 126 -9.74 16.92 -11.72
N GLU A 127 -9.93 18.23 -11.54
CA GLU A 127 -9.73 18.93 -10.25
C GLU A 127 -11.00 19.00 -9.39
N ALA A 128 -12.15 18.60 -9.92
CA ALA A 128 -13.44 18.65 -9.24
C ALA A 128 -13.82 17.28 -8.62
N SER A 129 -13.07 16.79 -7.64
CA SER A 129 -13.56 15.74 -6.73
C SER A 129 -12.80 15.67 -5.41
#